data_AF-A0A0B4BFP2-F1
#
_entry.id   AF-A0A0B4BFP2-F1
#
_cell.length_a   1.000
_cell.length_b   1.000
_cell.length_c   1.000
_cell.angle_alpha   90.00
_cell.angle_beta   90.00
_cell.angle_gamma   90.00
#
_symmetry.space_group_name_H-M   'P 1'
#
loop_
_entity.id
_entity.type
_entity.pdbx_description
1 polymer ?
#
loop_
_entity_poly.entity_id
_entity_poly.type
_entity_poly.pdbx_seq_one_letter_code
_entity_poly.pdbx_strand_id
1 'polypeptide(L)'
;MLLTAGSYHSLKLGMAFDTRGVVVEATATDRRERRVRRNDKTETDYFVTFEYVAEGATLSVERKVGLGLYRRLEPGTPREIRYLPEQPRRMEYTIGKTWSDGQVMRWAALAFGLVALGAFWWTARSVIEALRARKFGHAEWVDVVSVEERVRKTKSGKSVRSFLVWQDDHGGRGQSMSARSKARYERYRPPARVEVYRDSRGKTWWVGDVGPRASAPTVPDAGKPAS
;
A
#
# COMPACT_ATOMS: atom_id res chain seq x y z
N MET A 1 -3.31 -4.10 -7.49
CA MET A 1 -4.07 -5.23 -8.06
C MET A 1 -3.23 -6.26 -8.83
N LEU A 2 -2.08 -5.91 -9.43
CA LEU A 2 -1.23 -6.88 -10.16
C LEU A 2 -0.59 -7.98 -9.28
N LEU A 3 -0.25 -7.67 -8.02
CA LEU A 3 0.37 -8.64 -7.10
C LEU A 3 -0.60 -9.75 -6.66
N THR A 4 -1.89 -9.45 -6.52
CA THR A 4 -2.91 -10.44 -6.13
C THR A 4 -3.26 -11.41 -7.25
N ALA A 5 -3.31 -10.96 -8.50
CA ALA A 5 -3.61 -11.81 -9.66
C ALA A 5 -2.49 -12.84 -9.93
N GLY A 6 -1.22 -12.41 -9.87
CA GLY A 6 -0.08 -13.32 -10.04
C GLY A 6 0.02 -14.36 -8.93
N SER A 7 -0.24 -13.97 -7.68
CA SER A 7 -0.24 -14.88 -6.53
C SER A 7 -1.32 -15.96 -6.62
N TYR A 8 -2.54 -15.61 -7.04
CA TYR A 8 -3.63 -16.58 -7.20
C TYR A 8 -3.33 -17.60 -8.30
N HIS A 9 -2.78 -17.16 -9.43
CA HIS A 9 -2.44 -18.07 -10.54
C HIS A 9 -1.34 -19.06 -10.13
N SER A 10 -0.27 -18.59 -9.48
CA SER A 10 0.81 -19.47 -8.99
C SER A 10 0.32 -20.45 -7.93
N LEU A 11 -0.57 -20.04 -7.02
CA LEU A 11 -1.11 -20.91 -5.98
C LEU A 11 -2.04 -21.99 -6.57
N LYS A 12 -2.92 -21.62 -7.52
CA LYS A 12 -3.76 -22.57 -8.25
C LYS A 12 -2.92 -23.56 -9.07
N LEU A 13 -1.85 -23.06 -9.69
CA LEU A 13 -0.93 -23.89 -10.45
C LEU A 13 -0.15 -24.85 -9.53
N GLY A 14 0.34 -24.37 -8.38
CA GLY A 14 1.01 -25.20 -7.38
C GLY A 14 0.09 -26.30 -6.83
N MET A 15 -1.18 -25.98 -6.50
CA MET A 15 -2.19 -26.99 -6.14
C MET A 15 -2.42 -28.01 -7.25
N ALA A 16 -2.46 -27.56 -8.51
CA ALA A 16 -2.62 -28.46 -9.64
C ALA A 16 -1.43 -29.42 -9.77
N PHE A 17 -0.21 -28.93 -9.63
CA PHE A 17 0.98 -29.78 -9.64
C PHE A 17 1.01 -30.73 -8.44
N ASP A 18 0.57 -30.31 -7.26
CA ASP A 18 0.59 -31.16 -6.07
C ASP A 18 -0.44 -32.30 -6.14
N THR A 19 -1.63 -32.02 -6.68
CA THR A 19 -2.75 -32.97 -6.72
C THR A 19 -2.77 -33.84 -7.98
N ARG A 20 -2.37 -33.30 -9.13
CA ARG A 20 -2.50 -33.95 -10.45
C ARG A 20 -1.18 -34.05 -11.20
N GLY A 21 -0.10 -33.51 -10.66
CA GLY A 21 1.18 -33.52 -11.34
C GLY A 21 1.78 -34.92 -11.36
N VAL A 22 2.29 -35.33 -12.53
CA VAL A 22 2.97 -36.61 -12.71
C VAL A 22 4.47 -36.36 -12.69
N VAL A 23 5.19 -37.14 -11.87
CA VAL A 23 6.64 -37.08 -11.78
C VAL A 23 7.24 -37.97 -12.85
N VAL A 24 8.20 -37.44 -13.61
CA VAL A 24 8.93 -38.16 -14.65
C VAL A 24 10.39 -37.76 -14.63
N GLU A 25 11.23 -38.64 -15.16
CA GLU A 25 12.61 -38.31 -15.45
C GLU A 25 12.69 -37.49 -16.74
N ALA A 26 13.37 -36.36 -16.66
CA ALA A 26 13.68 -35.51 -17.80
C ALA A 26 15.18 -35.29 -17.90
N THR A 27 15.66 -35.18 -19.13
CA THR A 27 17.07 -34.90 -19.42
C THR A 27 17.18 -33.47 -19.92
N ALA A 28 18.11 -32.70 -19.36
CA ALA A 28 18.43 -31.39 -19.94
C ALA A 28 19.21 -31.62 -21.24
N THR A 29 18.71 -31.18 -22.38
CA THR A 29 19.34 -31.41 -23.69
C THR A 29 20.15 -30.21 -24.18
N ASP A 30 19.73 -29.00 -23.81
CA ASP A 30 20.38 -27.76 -24.23
C ASP A 30 20.32 -26.68 -23.13
N ARG A 31 21.27 -25.74 -23.17
CA ARG A 31 21.30 -24.53 -22.34
C ARG A 31 21.68 -23.33 -23.19
N ARG A 32 21.01 -22.19 -22.98
CA ARG A 32 21.41 -20.95 -23.63
C ARG A 32 21.21 -19.73 -22.75
N GLU A 33 22.04 -18.72 -22.99
CA GLU A 33 21.92 -17.39 -22.39
C GLU A 33 21.37 -16.40 -23.40
N ARG A 34 20.48 -15.52 -22.96
CA ARG A 34 19.95 -14.44 -23.78
C ARG A 34 20.12 -13.12 -23.05
N ARG A 35 20.93 -12.21 -23.59
CA ARG A 35 21.00 -10.84 -23.10
C ARG A 35 19.76 -10.07 -23.52
N VAL A 36 19.11 -9.40 -22.57
CA VAL A 36 17.88 -8.63 -22.76
C VAL A 36 18.07 -7.26 -22.12
N ARG A 37 17.70 -6.18 -22.81
CA ARG A 37 17.73 -4.83 -22.24
C ARG A 37 16.39 -4.52 -21.56
N ARG A 38 16.41 -4.24 -20.26
CA ARG A 38 15.24 -3.88 -19.45
C ARG A 38 15.57 -2.66 -18.58
N ASN A 39 14.74 -1.62 -18.62
CA ASN A 39 14.91 -0.40 -17.81
C ASN A 39 16.34 0.17 -17.88
N ASP A 40 16.87 0.33 -19.10
CA ASP A 40 18.24 0.79 -19.39
C ASP A 40 19.40 -0.04 -18.83
N LYS A 41 19.11 -1.23 -18.30
CA LYS A 41 20.10 -2.20 -17.85
C LYS A 41 20.10 -3.42 -18.77
N THR A 42 21.29 -3.96 -18.99
CA THR A 42 21.44 -5.24 -19.68
C THR A 42 21.34 -6.35 -18.64
N GLU A 43 20.34 -7.21 -18.79
CA GLU A 43 20.11 -8.39 -17.97
C GLU A 43 20.37 -9.66 -18.81
N THR A 44 20.73 -10.76 -18.16
CA THR A 44 20.90 -12.05 -18.83
C THR A 44 19.81 -13.01 -18.37
N ASP A 45 19.01 -13.49 -19.32
CA ASP A 45 18.02 -14.53 -19.12
C ASP A 45 18.65 -15.89 -19.44
N TYR A 46 18.45 -16.87 -18.55
CA TYR A 46 19.00 -18.21 -18.67
C TYR A 46 17.90 -19.19 -19.06
N PHE A 47 18.11 -19.98 -20.11
CA PHE A 47 17.16 -20.96 -20.63
C PHE A 47 17.77 -22.35 -20.62
N VAL A 48 16.95 -23.35 -20.30
CA VAL A 48 17.29 -24.76 -20.40
C VAL A 48 16.16 -25.48 -21.12
N THR A 49 16.53 -26.38 -22.04
CA THR A 49 15.61 -27.28 -22.73
C THR A 49 15.62 -28.62 -22.04
N PHE A 50 14.44 -29.09 -21.62
CA PHE A 50 14.26 -30.41 -21.02
C PHE A 50 13.53 -31.31 -22.00
N GLU A 51 13.96 -32.56 -22.07
CA GLU A 51 13.34 -33.63 -22.83
C GLU A 51 12.83 -34.73 -21.89
N TYR A 52 11.59 -35.17 -22.08
CA TYR A 52 10.97 -36.22 -21.27
C TYR A 52 9.80 -36.87 -22.02
N VAL A 53 9.39 -38.04 -21.57
CA VAL A 53 8.23 -38.74 -22.11
C VAL A 53 6.99 -38.39 -21.30
N ALA A 54 5.95 -37.91 -21.97
CA ALA A 54 4.63 -37.66 -21.39
C ALA A 54 3.57 -38.30 -22.29
N GLU A 55 2.67 -39.09 -21.70
CA GLU A 55 1.58 -39.75 -22.42
C GLU A 55 2.03 -40.56 -23.66
N GLY A 56 3.23 -41.16 -23.59
CA GLY A 56 3.82 -41.95 -24.68
C GLY A 56 4.51 -41.13 -25.77
N ALA A 57 4.56 -39.80 -25.66
CA ALA A 57 5.26 -38.91 -26.60
C ALA A 57 6.47 -38.25 -25.94
N THR A 58 7.59 -38.18 -26.67
CA THR A 58 8.75 -37.39 -26.25
C THR A 58 8.47 -35.90 -26.47
N LEU A 59 8.57 -35.12 -25.40
CA LEU A 59 8.36 -33.68 -25.40
C LEU A 59 9.68 -32.97 -25.12
N SER A 60 9.94 -31.91 -25.90
CA SER A 60 11.05 -30.98 -25.67
C SER A 60 10.50 -29.61 -25.26
N VAL A 61 10.90 -29.13 -24.09
CA VAL A 61 10.34 -27.93 -23.47
C VAL A 61 11.44 -27.01 -22.97
N GLU A 62 11.55 -25.84 -23.59
CA GLU A 62 12.43 -24.77 -23.13
C GLU A 62 11.79 -23.99 -21.96
N ARG A 63 12.57 -23.75 -20.90
CA ARG A 63 12.17 -22.93 -19.76
C ARG A 63 13.23 -21.92 -19.38
N LYS A 64 12.76 -20.72 -19.05
CA LYS A 64 13.58 -19.74 -18.32
C LYS A 64 13.80 -20.26 -16.89
N VAL A 65 15.06 -20.34 -16.49
CA VAL A 65 15.50 -20.81 -15.17
C VAL A 65 16.30 -19.72 -14.45
N GLY A 66 16.48 -19.87 -13.14
CA GLY A 66 17.39 -19.03 -12.39
C GLY A 66 18.85 -19.41 -12.62
N LEU A 67 19.77 -18.44 -12.48
CA LEU A 67 21.23 -18.63 -12.62
C LEU A 67 21.77 -19.82 -11.84
N GLY A 68 21.32 -20.00 -10.59
CA GLY A 68 21.77 -21.10 -9.74
C GLY A 68 21.36 -22.48 -10.24
N LEU A 69 20.20 -22.61 -10.90
CA LEU A 69 19.82 -23.87 -11.53
C LEU A 69 20.57 -24.08 -12.85
N TYR A 70 20.68 -23.01 -13.66
CA TYR A 70 21.43 -23.04 -14.92
C TYR A 70 22.86 -23.55 -14.75
N ARG A 71 23.57 -23.04 -13.73
CA ARG A 71 24.97 -23.44 -13.43
C ARG A 71 25.12 -24.86 -12.91
N ARG A 72 24.07 -25.42 -12.27
CA ARG A 72 24.12 -26.74 -11.64
C ARG A 72 23.56 -27.86 -12.52
N LEU A 73 22.75 -27.51 -13.51
CA LEU A 73 22.39 -28.48 -14.53
C LEU A 73 23.64 -28.75 -15.37
N GLU A 74 23.76 -29.97 -15.87
CA GLU A 74 24.67 -30.39 -16.93
C GLU A 74 23.81 -31.06 -18.01
N PRO A 75 24.00 -30.76 -19.31
CA PRO A 75 23.21 -31.41 -20.34
C PRO A 75 23.53 -32.91 -20.36
N GLY A 76 22.53 -33.75 -20.60
CA GLY A 76 22.63 -35.20 -20.55
C GLY A 76 22.36 -35.80 -19.16
N THR A 77 22.33 -35.00 -18.10
CA THR A 77 22.04 -35.50 -16.74
C THR A 77 20.53 -35.62 -16.52
N PRO A 78 20.03 -36.82 -16.17
CA PRO A 78 18.61 -37.02 -15.86
C PRO A 78 18.24 -36.32 -14.54
N ARG A 79 16.98 -35.88 -14.47
CA ARG A 79 16.43 -35.19 -13.30
C ARG A 79 14.92 -35.39 -13.23
N GLU A 80 14.42 -35.57 -12.02
CA GLU A 80 12.98 -35.56 -11.80
C GLU A 80 12.37 -34.17 -12.04
N ILE A 81 11.33 -34.15 -12.85
CA ILE A 81 10.44 -33.01 -13.03
C ILE A 81 9.02 -33.46 -12.72
N ARG A 82 8.12 -32.49 -12.50
CA ARG A 82 6.69 -32.76 -12.39
C ARG A 82 5.94 -31.99 -13.48
N TYR A 83 5.15 -32.67 -14.30
CA TYR A 83 4.34 -32.03 -15.34
C TYR A 83 2.84 -32.19 -15.08
N LEU A 84 2.00 -31.38 -15.73
CA LEU A 84 0.54 -31.52 -15.68
C LEU A 84 0.04 -32.35 -16.88
N PRO A 85 -0.65 -33.49 -16.67
CA PRO A 85 -1.17 -34.31 -17.77
C PRO A 85 -2.05 -33.53 -18.75
N GLU A 86 -2.95 -32.66 -18.27
CA GLU A 86 -3.85 -31.92 -19.18
C GLU A 86 -3.12 -30.81 -19.97
N GLN A 87 -1.89 -30.48 -19.57
CA GLN A 87 -1.04 -29.50 -20.24
C GLN A 87 0.41 -29.96 -20.19
N PRO A 88 0.82 -31.00 -20.95
CA PRO A 88 2.09 -31.70 -20.75
C PRO A 88 3.30 -30.78 -20.77
N ARG A 89 3.26 -29.72 -21.57
CA ARG A 89 4.33 -28.73 -21.63
C ARG A 89 4.51 -27.94 -20.32
N ARG A 90 3.50 -27.81 -19.45
CA ARG A 90 3.64 -27.12 -18.15
C ARG A 90 4.29 -28.07 -17.15
N MET A 91 5.48 -27.66 -16.68
CA MET A 91 6.28 -28.45 -15.76
C MET A 91 6.94 -27.61 -14.66
N GLU A 92 7.11 -28.23 -13.50
CA GLU A 92 8.01 -27.84 -12.41
C GLU A 92 9.33 -28.60 -12.54
N TYR A 93 10.41 -27.88 -12.83
CA TYR A 93 11.78 -28.44 -12.85
C TYR A 93 12.41 -28.52 -11.45
N THR A 94 11.74 -27.98 -10.43
CA THR A 94 12.09 -28.13 -9.02
C THR A 94 10.79 -28.42 -8.30
N ILE A 95 10.56 -29.69 -8.02
CA ILE A 95 9.33 -30.19 -7.43
C ILE A 95 9.05 -29.44 -6.13
N GLY A 96 7.83 -28.92 -6.00
CA GLY A 96 7.36 -28.21 -4.80
C GLY A 96 7.74 -26.72 -4.76
N LYS A 97 8.52 -26.22 -5.72
CA LYS A 97 8.92 -24.82 -5.76
C LYS A 97 7.73 -23.88 -5.96
N THR A 98 6.77 -24.23 -6.82
CA THR A 98 5.60 -23.37 -7.05
C THR A 98 4.71 -23.29 -5.81
N TRP A 99 4.61 -24.38 -5.04
CA TRP A 99 3.94 -24.39 -3.75
C TRP A 99 4.64 -23.47 -2.74
N SER A 100 5.95 -23.61 -2.58
CA SER A 100 6.73 -22.78 -1.64
C SER A 100 6.66 -21.30 -1.99
N ASP A 101 6.81 -20.96 -3.28
CA ASP A 101 6.75 -19.58 -3.76
C ASP A 101 5.34 -19.01 -3.51
N GLY A 102 4.28 -19.82 -3.72
CA GLY A 102 2.89 -19.44 -3.40
C GLY A 102 2.66 -19.17 -1.91
N GLN A 103 3.21 -19.99 -1.02
CA GLN A 103 3.12 -19.81 0.43
C GLN A 103 3.81 -18.52 0.90
N VAL A 104 5.01 -18.23 0.39
CA VAL A 104 5.74 -17.00 0.69
C VAL A 104 4.94 -15.76 0.24
N MET A 105 4.40 -15.78 -0.98
CA MET A 105 3.54 -14.70 -1.48
C MET A 105 2.32 -14.48 -0.60
N ARG A 106 1.67 -15.55 -0.12
CA ARG A 106 0.49 -15.47 0.75
C ARG A 106 0.82 -14.74 2.05
N TRP A 107 1.92 -15.11 2.72
CA TRP A 107 2.36 -14.45 3.95
C TRP A 107 2.76 -12.99 3.73
N ALA A 108 3.47 -12.70 2.62
CA ALA A 108 3.81 -11.33 2.26
C ALA A 108 2.55 -10.47 2.02
N ALA A 109 1.56 -11.01 1.32
CA ALA A 109 0.28 -10.34 1.09
C ALA A 109 -0.49 -10.07 2.39
N LEU A 110 -0.52 -11.05 3.31
CA LEU A 110 -1.13 -10.89 4.63
C LEU A 110 -0.44 -9.80 5.44
N ALA A 111 0.90 -9.84 5.53
CA ALA A 111 1.69 -8.84 6.24
C ALA A 111 1.44 -7.43 5.68
N PHE A 112 1.41 -7.29 4.35
CA PHE A 112 1.09 -6.01 3.72
C PHE A 112 -0.34 -5.55 4.02
N GLY A 113 -1.31 -6.47 4.01
CA GLY A 113 -2.69 -6.18 4.40
C GLY A 113 -2.82 -5.66 5.83
N LEU A 114 -2.11 -6.27 6.78
CA LEU A 114 -2.09 -5.83 8.18
C LEU A 114 -1.45 -4.45 8.34
N VAL A 115 -0.33 -4.19 7.66
CA VAL A 115 0.33 -2.87 7.67
C VAL A 115 -0.59 -1.80 7.09
N ALA A 116 -1.24 -2.09 5.96
CA ALA A 116 -2.19 -1.18 5.34
C ALA A 116 -3.38 -0.88 6.25
N LEU A 117 -3.92 -1.90 6.93
CA LEU A 117 -5.01 -1.76 7.89
C LEU A 117 -4.58 -0.92 9.09
N GLY A 118 -3.38 -1.15 9.64
CA GLY A 118 -2.83 -0.35 10.74
C GLY A 118 -2.64 1.12 10.36
N ALA A 119 -2.09 1.39 9.17
CA ALA A 119 -1.95 2.75 8.65
C ALA A 119 -3.30 3.44 8.43
N PHE A 120 -4.28 2.71 7.89
CA PHE A 120 -5.64 3.20 7.73
C PHE A 120 -6.28 3.52 9.08
N TRP A 121 -6.18 2.62 10.07
CA TRP A 121 -6.69 2.83 11.42
C TRP A 121 -6.07 4.07 12.09
N TRP A 122 -4.75 4.22 11.97
CA TRP A 122 -4.03 5.37 12.54
C TRP A 122 -4.51 6.71 11.97
N THR A 123 -4.75 6.77 10.66
CA THR A 123 -5.22 7.98 9.99
C THR A 123 -6.70 8.26 10.25
N ALA A 124 -7.54 7.22 10.21
CA ALA A 124 -8.97 7.31 10.47
C ALA A 124 -9.31 7.70 11.91
N ARG A 125 -8.47 7.34 12.89
CA ARG A 125 -8.69 7.65 14.31
C ARG A 125 -8.91 9.15 14.54
N SER A 126 -8.13 10.00 13.89
CA SER A 126 -8.27 11.46 14.04
C SER A 126 -9.61 11.97 13.53
N VAL A 127 -10.11 11.43 12.41
CA VAL A 127 -11.41 11.76 11.83
C VAL A 127 -12.55 11.33 12.76
N ILE A 128 -12.46 10.13 13.34
CA ILE A 128 -13.48 9.63 14.29
C ILE A 128 -13.50 10.49 15.56
N GLU A 129 -12.32 10.86 16.09
CA GLU A 129 -12.21 11.77 17.24
C GLU A 129 -12.84 13.13 16.92
N ALA A 130 -12.57 13.68 15.74
CA ALA A 130 -13.12 14.96 15.28
C ALA A 130 -14.65 14.91 15.10
N LEU A 131 -15.19 13.83 14.53
CA LEU A 131 -16.63 13.61 14.40
C LEU A 131 -17.30 13.41 15.76
N ARG A 132 -16.64 12.73 16.70
CA ARG A 132 -17.12 12.57 18.07
C ARG A 132 -17.14 13.91 18.80
N ALA A 133 -16.10 14.72 18.67
CA ALA A 133 -16.05 16.07 19.22
C ALA A 133 -17.17 16.95 18.63
N ARG A 134 -17.42 16.88 17.32
CA ARG A 134 -18.57 17.58 16.71
C ARG A 134 -19.92 17.15 17.26
N LYS A 135 -20.11 15.85 17.53
CA LYS A 135 -21.40 15.30 17.97
C LYS A 135 -21.65 15.50 19.46
N PHE A 136 -20.62 15.36 20.29
CA PHE A 136 -20.75 15.27 21.76
C PHE A 136 -19.84 16.23 22.52
N GLY A 137 -18.88 16.88 21.86
CA GLY A 137 -17.97 17.83 22.49
C GLY A 137 -18.66 19.14 22.86
N HIS A 138 -18.05 19.85 23.80
CA HIS A 138 -18.48 21.18 24.22
C HIS A 138 -18.02 22.21 23.17
N ALA A 139 -18.92 23.10 22.75
CA ALA A 139 -18.60 24.18 21.83
C ALA A 139 -18.10 25.39 22.61
N GLU A 140 -16.97 25.96 22.22
CA GLU A 140 -16.37 27.14 22.88
C GLU A 140 -15.70 28.07 21.86
N TRP A 141 -15.61 29.35 22.20
CA TRP A 141 -14.92 30.36 21.41
C TRP A 141 -13.51 30.58 21.95
N VAL A 142 -12.51 30.43 21.09
CA VAL A 142 -11.10 30.55 21.44
C VAL A 142 -10.42 31.62 20.60
N ASP A 143 -9.39 32.23 21.15
CA ASP A 143 -8.71 33.36 20.51
C ASP A 143 -7.68 32.86 19.51
N VAL A 144 -7.71 33.42 18.30
CA VAL A 144 -6.70 33.13 17.29
C VAL A 144 -5.40 33.83 17.66
N VAL A 145 -4.32 33.05 17.75
CA VAL A 145 -2.98 33.54 18.05
C VAL A 145 -2.22 33.85 16.77
N SER A 146 -2.28 32.95 15.77
CA SER A 146 -1.51 33.11 14.55
C SER A 146 -1.99 32.20 13.41
N VAL A 147 -1.49 32.50 12.20
CA VAL A 147 -1.54 31.58 11.06
C VAL A 147 -0.10 31.16 10.76
N GLU A 148 0.22 29.91 11.05
CA GLU A 148 1.55 29.34 10.85
C GLU A 148 1.68 28.67 9.48
N GLU A 149 2.88 28.69 8.91
CA GLU A 149 3.22 27.93 7.72
C GLU A 149 4.35 26.96 8.03
N ARG A 150 4.16 25.69 7.64
CA ARG A 150 5.19 24.66 7.73
C ARG A 150 5.62 24.26 6.33
N VAL A 151 6.92 24.38 6.08
CA VAL A 151 7.52 24.01 4.80
C VAL A 151 8.16 22.63 4.93
N ARG A 152 7.74 21.70 4.08
CA ARG A 152 8.32 20.35 3.99
C ARG A 152 9.02 20.17 2.65
N LYS A 153 10.28 19.72 2.67
CA LYS A 153 10.98 19.28 1.46
C LYS A 153 10.40 17.93 1.01
N THR A 154 10.03 17.84 -0.26
CA THR A 154 9.51 16.64 -0.92
C THR A 154 10.35 16.34 -2.17
N LYS A 155 10.22 15.14 -2.74
CA LYS A 155 10.95 14.77 -3.97
C LYS A 155 10.61 15.67 -5.16
N SER A 156 9.42 16.27 -5.18
CA SER A 156 8.93 17.17 -6.23
C SER A 156 9.10 18.66 -5.90
N GLY A 157 9.90 19.01 -4.88
CA GLY A 157 10.14 20.39 -4.45
C GLY A 157 9.66 20.70 -3.03
N LYS A 158 9.30 21.96 -2.76
CA LYS A 158 8.84 22.41 -1.44
C LYS A 158 7.31 22.35 -1.36
N SER A 159 6.76 21.72 -0.32
CA SER A 159 5.34 21.78 0.01
C SER A 159 5.15 22.70 1.21
N VAL A 160 4.37 23.76 1.05
CA VAL A 160 3.95 24.66 2.13
C VAL A 160 2.57 24.24 2.60
N ARG A 161 2.39 24.18 3.92
CA ARG A 161 1.11 23.89 4.56
C ARG A 161 0.83 24.95 5.62
N SER A 162 -0.34 25.55 5.57
CA SER A 162 -0.75 26.60 6.50
C SER A 162 -1.71 26.02 7.55
N PHE A 163 -1.63 26.54 8.78
CA PHE A 163 -2.41 26.12 9.94
C PHE A 163 -2.92 27.37 10.68
N LEU A 164 -4.19 27.35 11.07
CA LEU A 164 -4.71 28.31 12.04
C LEU A 164 -4.36 27.82 13.44
N VAL A 165 -3.84 28.71 14.28
CA VAL A 165 -3.43 28.39 15.65
C VAL A 165 -4.19 29.28 16.62
N TRP A 166 -4.77 28.66 17.63
CA TRP A 166 -5.55 29.34 18.67
C TRP A 166 -5.06 28.94 20.06
N GLN A 167 -5.47 29.74 21.03
CA GLN A 167 -5.26 29.49 22.44
C GLN A 167 -6.60 29.61 23.16
N ASP A 168 -6.88 28.64 24.03
CA ASP A 168 -8.04 28.67 24.91
C ASP A 168 -7.77 29.50 26.18
N ASP A 169 -8.83 29.79 26.93
CA ASP A 169 -8.77 30.60 28.16
C ASP A 169 -7.93 29.97 29.28
N HIS A 170 -7.58 28.68 29.15
CA HIS A 170 -6.70 27.95 30.08
C HIS A 170 -5.24 27.89 29.58
N GLY A 171 -4.92 28.59 28.50
CA GLY A 171 -3.60 28.61 27.88
C GLY A 171 -3.29 27.40 26.99
N GLY A 172 -4.24 26.48 26.81
CA GLY A 172 -4.14 25.34 25.92
C GLY A 172 -4.09 25.77 24.45
N ARG A 173 -3.13 25.24 23.70
CA ARG A 173 -2.93 25.60 22.28
C ARG A 173 -3.50 24.54 21.36
N GLY A 174 -4.34 24.96 20.41
CA GLY A 174 -4.87 24.10 19.35
C GLY A 174 -4.45 24.56 17.96
N GLN A 175 -4.66 23.70 16.97
CA GLN A 175 -4.36 24.00 15.57
C GLN A 175 -5.35 23.34 14.61
N SER A 176 -5.60 23.98 13.47
CA SER A 176 -6.47 23.44 12.42
C SER A 176 -5.80 22.29 11.68
N MET A 177 -6.57 21.61 10.83
CA MET A 177 -6.03 20.78 9.77
C MET A 177 -5.20 21.62 8.80
N SER A 178 -4.20 20.99 8.18
CA SER A 178 -3.32 21.68 7.21
C SER A 178 -4.08 22.06 5.95
N ALA A 179 -3.98 23.31 5.51
CA ALA A 179 -4.43 23.75 4.19
C ALA A 179 -3.23 23.98 3.25
N ARG A 180 -3.44 23.89 1.93
CA ARG A 180 -2.41 24.23 0.93
C ARG A 180 -2.25 25.74 0.72
N SER A 181 -3.30 26.51 1.01
CA SER A 181 -3.33 27.96 0.81
C SER A 181 -3.63 28.66 2.13
N LYS A 182 -2.84 29.69 2.41
CA LYS A 182 -3.05 30.61 3.53
C LYS A 182 -4.35 31.39 3.41
N ALA A 183 -4.87 31.57 2.19
CA ALA A 183 -6.11 32.31 1.92
C ALA A 183 -7.31 31.78 2.72
N ARG A 184 -7.33 30.48 3.03
CA ARG A 184 -8.36 29.86 3.90
C ARG A 184 -8.46 30.53 5.27
N TYR A 185 -7.37 31.12 5.77
CA TYR A 185 -7.25 31.68 7.11
C TYR A 185 -7.17 33.21 7.14
N GLU A 186 -7.27 33.89 5.99
CA GLU A 186 -7.10 35.35 5.93
C GLU A 186 -8.12 36.11 6.76
N ARG A 187 -9.34 35.58 6.90
CA ARG A 187 -10.42 36.15 7.72
C ARG A 187 -10.27 35.92 9.23
N TYR A 188 -9.30 35.12 9.65
CA TYR A 188 -9.07 34.72 11.04
C TYR A 188 -7.73 35.24 11.52
N ARG A 189 -7.45 36.53 11.36
CA ARG A 189 -6.24 37.14 11.92
C ARG A 189 -6.51 37.59 13.35
N PRO A 190 -5.53 37.52 14.27
CA PRO A 190 -5.67 38.09 15.60
C PRO A 190 -6.17 39.55 15.52
N PRO A 191 -7.10 39.99 16.38
CA PRO A 191 -7.64 39.28 17.56
C PRO A 191 -8.92 38.46 17.28
N ALA A 192 -9.10 37.90 16.07
CA ALA A 192 -10.27 37.09 15.75
C ALA A 192 -10.46 35.91 16.71
N ARG A 193 -11.72 35.52 16.92
CA ARG A 193 -12.10 34.33 17.68
C ARG A 193 -12.66 33.27 16.74
N VAL A 194 -12.46 32.00 17.08
CA VAL A 194 -13.03 30.88 16.33
C VAL A 194 -13.73 29.90 17.25
N GLU A 195 -14.80 29.30 16.74
CA GLU A 195 -15.50 28.24 17.45
C GLU A 195 -14.73 26.91 17.29
N VAL A 196 -14.56 26.21 18.40
CA VAL A 196 -13.96 24.87 18.45
C VAL A 196 -14.85 23.92 19.26
N TYR A 197 -14.78 22.62 18.94
CA TYR A 197 -15.33 21.56 19.77
C TYR A 197 -14.23 20.96 20.63
N ARG A 198 -14.42 20.98 21.96
CA ARG A 198 -13.56 20.32 22.93
C ARG A 198 -14.11 18.94 23.27
N ASP A 199 -13.30 17.90 23.08
CA ASP A 199 -13.65 16.54 23.47
C ASP A 199 -13.46 16.31 24.99
N SER A 200 -13.91 15.14 25.48
CA SER A 200 -13.79 14.79 26.90
C SER A 200 -12.35 14.59 27.39
N ARG A 201 -11.36 14.62 26.50
CA ARG A 201 -9.92 14.54 26.81
C ARG A 201 -9.25 15.92 26.74
N GLY A 202 -10.02 16.99 26.53
CA GLY A 202 -9.53 18.36 26.40
C GLY A 202 -8.96 18.70 25.02
N LYS A 203 -9.05 17.80 24.03
CA LYS A 203 -8.56 18.08 22.68
C LYS A 203 -9.58 18.91 21.91
N THR A 204 -9.12 20.01 21.32
CA THR A 204 -9.97 20.96 20.58
C THR A 204 -9.92 20.72 19.07
N TRP A 205 -11.06 20.81 18.40
CA TRP A 205 -11.22 20.66 16.95
C TRP A 205 -11.94 21.87 16.37
N TRP A 206 -11.34 22.53 15.38
CA TRP A 206 -11.94 23.70 14.75
C TRP A 206 -13.20 23.37 13.96
N VAL A 207 -14.28 24.13 14.18
CA VAL A 207 -15.55 23.97 13.45
C VAL A 207 -15.35 24.10 11.94
N GLY A 208 -14.42 24.95 11.50
CA GLY A 208 -14.09 25.10 10.08
C GLY A 208 -13.47 23.86 9.42
N ASP A 209 -12.99 22.89 10.20
CA ASP A 209 -12.48 21.60 9.69
C ASP A 209 -13.51 20.47 9.76
N VAL A 210 -14.34 20.44 10.81
CA VAL A 210 -15.27 19.32 11.05
C VAL A 210 -16.71 19.61 10.62
N GLY A 211 -17.02 20.87 10.34
CA GLY A 211 -18.34 21.38 10.00
C GLY A 211 -19.22 21.70 11.21
N PRO A 212 -20.19 22.61 11.07
CA PRO A 212 -21.09 22.98 12.16
C PRO A 212 -22.01 21.82 12.55
N ARG A 213 -22.48 21.80 13.80
CA ARG A 213 -23.55 20.91 14.26
C ARG A 213 -24.90 21.48 13.81
N ALA A 214 -25.85 20.61 13.42
CA ALA A 214 -27.19 21.01 12.95
C ALA A 214 -28.01 21.81 14.00
N SER A 215 -27.60 21.77 15.26
CA SER A 215 -28.18 22.50 16.39
C SER A 215 -27.07 23.30 17.09
N ALA A 216 -26.36 24.15 16.36
CA ALA A 216 -25.49 25.15 16.97
C ALA A 216 -26.37 26.30 17.52
N PRO A 217 -26.14 26.78 18.75
CA PRO A 217 -26.73 28.06 19.17
C PRO A 217 -26.34 29.14 18.15
N THR A 218 -27.30 29.99 17.80
CA THR A 218 -27.18 31.02 16.76
C THR A 218 -25.91 31.86 16.97
N VAL A 219 -25.05 31.90 15.96
CA VAL A 219 -23.84 32.75 15.93
C VAL A 219 -24.27 34.21 16.10
N PRO A 220 -23.83 34.94 17.15
CA PRO A 220 -23.92 36.39 17.13
C PRO A 220 -23.00 36.88 16.02
N ASP A 221 -23.59 37.58 15.05
CA ASP A 221 -22.89 38.16 13.92
C ASP A 221 -21.79 39.12 14.42
N ALA A 222 -20.53 38.68 14.40
CA ALA A 222 -19.38 39.46 14.86
C ALA A 222 -19.00 40.59 13.89
N GLY A 223 -19.99 41.17 13.20
CA GLY A 223 -19.77 42.08 12.07
C GLY A 223 -20.80 43.18 11.86
N LYS A 224 -21.82 43.34 12.71
CA LYS A 224 -22.77 44.47 12.56
C LYS A 224 -22.66 45.46 13.72
N PRO A 225 -22.01 46.62 13.54
CA PRO A 225 -22.14 47.70 14.51
C PRO A 225 -23.62 48.09 14.59
N ALA A 226 -24.15 48.17 15.81
CA ALA A 226 -25.48 48.69 16.06
C ALA A 226 -25.50 50.17 15.64
N SER A 227 -26.33 50.48 14.65
CA SER A 227 -26.74 51.85 14.32
C SER A 227 -27.82 52.33 15.27
#